data_AF-A0A6H2DMC2-F1
#
_entry.id   AF-A0A6H2DMC2-F1
#
_cell.length_a   1.000
_cell.length_b   1.000
_cell.length_c   1.000
_cell.angle_alpha   90.00
_cell.angle_beta   90.00
_cell.angle_gamma   90.00
#
_symmetry.space_group_name_H-M   'P 1'
#
loop_
_entity.id
_entity.type
_entity.pdbx_description
1 polymer ?
#
loop_
_entity_poly.entity_id
_entity_poly.type
_entity_poly.pdbx_seq_one_letter_code
_entity_poly.pdbx_strand_id
1 'polypeptide(L)'
;MTGEYSVWHRDGQGARKRVVRIETIGKTFLFYENQIRSEPYFFGDLVYRGAQGGSHVFGLDDGIKQHPHWELGITGAIPDELSSLLPKAKKPMFSNIGMLLIAFLCLGITYMGAT
;
A
#
# COMPACT_ATOMS: atom_id res chain seq x y z
N MET A 1 12.58 -15.09 19.74
CA MET A 1 11.12 -14.87 19.70
C MET A 1 10.86 -13.68 18.80
N THR A 2 10.73 -13.90 17.50
CA THR A 2 10.27 -12.86 16.56
C THR A 2 8.81 -12.59 16.87
N GLY A 3 8.47 -11.34 17.20
CA GLY A 3 7.09 -10.96 17.52
C GLY A 3 6.12 -11.46 16.46
N GLU A 4 4.96 -11.98 16.89
CA GLU A 4 3.93 -12.49 15.98
C GLU A 4 3.43 -11.34 15.10
N TYR A 5 3.87 -11.31 13.85
CA TYR A 5 3.22 -10.50 12.83
C TYR A 5 2.15 -11.36 12.15
N SER A 6 1.06 -10.73 11.74
CA SER A 6 0.03 -11.38 10.94
C SER A 6 -0.12 -10.67 9.60
N VAL A 7 -0.42 -11.46 8.58
CA VAL A 7 -0.62 -10.96 7.23
C VAL A 7 -2.06 -11.22 6.81
N TRP A 8 -2.68 -10.23 6.20
CA TRP A 8 -3.95 -10.39 5.53
C TRP A 8 -3.90 -9.90 4.09
N HIS A 9 -4.69 -10.54 3.23
CA HIS A 9 -4.78 -10.23 1.81
C HIS A 9 -6.24 -9.98 1.39
N ARG A 10 -6.42 -9.04 0.46
CA ARG A 10 -7.64 -8.80 -0.29
C ARG A 10 -7.28 -8.88 -1.78
N ASP A 11 -7.94 -9.77 -2.52
CA ASP A 11 -7.67 -10.02 -3.96
C ASP A 11 -8.29 -8.99 -4.90
N GLY A 12 -9.14 -8.11 -4.38
CA GLY A 12 -9.85 -7.10 -5.13
C GLY A 12 -11.14 -7.57 -5.81
N GLN A 13 -11.49 -8.86 -5.72
CA GLN A 13 -12.77 -9.39 -6.20
C GLN A 13 -13.87 -9.30 -5.14
N GLY A 14 -13.54 -8.90 -3.91
CA GLY A 14 -14.49 -8.67 -2.84
C GLY A 14 -13.90 -7.92 -1.65
N ALA A 15 -14.77 -7.61 -0.67
CA ALA A 15 -14.37 -6.86 0.53
C ALA A 15 -13.64 -7.71 1.59
N ARG A 16 -13.66 -9.05 1.44
CA ARG A 16 -13.17 -9.99 2.45
C ARG A 16 -11.65 -9.92 2.57
N LYS A 17 -11.17 -9.70 3.80
CA LYS A 17 -9.75 -9.88 4.17
C LYS A 17 -9.54 -11.32 4.60
N ARG A 18 -8.55 -11.98 4.02
CA ARG A 18 -8.17 -13.36 4.36
C ARG A 18 -6.83 -13.35 5.08
N VAL A 19 -6.71 -14.12 6.16
CA VAL A 19 -5.43 -14.29 6.84
C VAL A 19 -4.58 -15.24 5.99
N VAL A 20 -3.39 -14.79 5.63
CA VAL A 20 -2.48 -15.55 4.75
C VAL A 20 -1.11 -15.66 5.40
N ARG A 21 -0.33 -16.64 4.98
CA ARG A 21 1.12 -16.66 5.23
C ARG A 21 1.85 -16.22 3.97
N ILE A 22 2.96 -15.52 4.14
CA ILE A 22 3.84 -15.14 3.04
C ILE A 22 5.00 -16.11 2.99
N GLU A 23 5.26 -16.69 1.82
CA GLU A 23 6.50 -17.39 1.52
C GLU A 23 7.34 -16.53 0.57
N THR A 24 8.56 -16.19 0.98
CA THR A 24 9.51 -15.37 0.21
C THR A 24 10.37 -16.27 -0.67
N ILE A 25 10.47 -15.96 -1.97
CA ILE A 25 11.39 -16.63 -2.91
C ILE A 25 12.20 -15.56 -3.64
N GLY A 26 13.39 -15.25 -3.15
CA GLY A 26 14.23 -14.19 -3.72
C GLY A 26 13.56 -12.81 -3.65
N LYS A 27 13.15 -12.27 -4.80
CA LYS A 27 12.47 -10.96 -4.92
C LYS A 27 10.96 -11.07 -5.09
N THR A 28 10.42 -12.29 -5.04
CA THR A 28 8.99 -12.56 -5.14
C THR A 28 8.46 -13.10 -3.83
N PHE A 29 7.14 -13.09 -3.71
CA PHE A 29 6.42 -13.71 -2.62
C PHE A 29 5.16 -14.42 -3.10
N LEU A 30 4.74 -15.42 -2.34
CA LEU A 30 3.51 -16.17 -2.58
C LEU A 30 2.65 -16.12 -1.32
N PHE A 31 1.33 -16.11 -1.52
CA PHE A 31 0.40 -16.36 -0.43
C PHE A 31 0.17 -17.84 -0.26
N TYR A 32 0.20 -18.29 0.99
CA TYR A 32 -0.19 -19.63 1.38
C TYR A 32 -1.44 -19.58 2.26
N GLU A 33 -2.54 -20.16 1.76
CA GLU A 33 -3.83 -20.24 2.43
C GLU A 33 -4.46 -21.61 2.16
N ASN A 34 -4.97 -22.29 3.19
CA ASN A 34 -5.72 -23.56 3.04
C ASN A 34 -5.04 -24.60 2.13
N GLN A 35 -3.71 -24.74 2.23
CA GLN A 35 -2.87 -25.64 1.41
C GLN A 35 -2.76 -25.27 -0.08
N ILE A 36 -3.29 -24.11 -0.49
CA ILE A 36 -3.19 -23.57 -1.83
C ILE A 36 -2.16 -22.45 -1.83
N ARG A 37 -1.29 -22.46 -2.85
CA ARG A 37 -0.37 -21.36 -3.15
C ARG A 37 -0.97 -20.47 -4.22
N SER A 38 -0.86 -19.16 -4.03
CA SER A 38 -1.12 -18.21 -5.11
C SER A 38 -0.03 -18.28 -6.19
N GLU A 39 -0.27 -17.61 -7.30
CA GLU A 39 0.81 -17.17 -8.20
C GLU A 39 1.82 -16.28 -7.46
N PRO A 40 3.07 -16.19 -7.94
CA PRO A 40 4.07 -15.30 -7.37
C PRO A 40 3.79 -13.83 -7.70
N TYR A 41 4.04 -12.97 -6.72
CA TYR A 41 4.02 -11.51 -6.84
C TYR A 41 5.43 -10.95 -6.63
N PHE A 42 5.76 -9.82 -7.24
CA PHE A 42 7.04 -9.14 -7.00
C PHE A 42 6.91 -8.12 -5.88
N PHE A 43 7.88 -8.09 -4.96
CA PHE A 43 7.94 -7.03 -3.95
C PHE A 43 8.11 -5.63 -4.57
N GLY A 44 8.75 -5.57 -5.75
CA GLY A 44 8.95 -4.32 -6.50
C GLY A 44 7.64 -3.68 -7.01
N ASP A 45 6.59 -4.48 -7.16
CA ASP A 45 5.27 -4.02 -7.62
C ASP A 45 4.39 -3.56 -6.45
N LEU A 46 4.86 -3.71 -5.21
CA LEU A 46 4.13 -3.22 -4.05
C LEU A 46 4.25 -1.70 -3.92
N VAL A 47 3.14 -1.08 -3.57
CA VAL A 47 3.06 0.35 -3.27
C VAL A 47 2.54 0.53 -1.86
N TYR A 48 3.30 1.19 -0.99
CA TYR A 48 2.85 1.49 0.36
C TYR A 48 1.67 2.49 0.34
N ARG A 49 0.55 2.10 0.94
CA ARG A 49 -0.69 2.90 1.02
C ARG A 49 -0.87 3.62 2.35
N GLY A 50 -0.15 3.20 3.39
CA GLY A 50 -0.22 3.82 4.70
C GLY A 50 -0.44 2.82 5.83
N ALA A 51 -0.53 3.34 7.05
CA ALA A 51 -0.94 2.56 8.22
C ALA A 51 -2.45 2.70 8.42
N GLN A 52 -3.17 1.59 8.52
CA GLN A 52 -4.62 1.55 8.73
C GLN A 52 -4.98 0.40 9.67
N GLY A 53 -5.75 0.70 10.73
CA GLY A 53 -6.24 -0.31 11.66
C GLY A 53 -5.14 -1.13 12.34
N GLY A 54 -3.97 -0.51 12.58
CA GLY A 54 -2.80 -1.18 13.16
C GLY A 54 -1.96 -2.00 12.17
N SER A 55 -2.34 -2.06 10.89
CA SER A 55 -1.56 -2.72 9.83
C SER A 55 -0.86 -1.71 8.93
N HIS A 56 0.34 -2.06 8.46
CA HIS A 56 0.96 -1.45 7.28
C HIS A 56 0.30 -2.02 6.02
N VAL A 57 -0.31 -1.17 5.21
CA VAL A 57 -1.08 -1.56 4.02
C VAL A 57 -0.30 -1.24 2.75
N PHE A 58 -0.30 -2.21 1.84
CA PHE A 58 0.34 -2.16 0.53
C PHE A 58 -0.70 -2.48 -0.54
N GLY A 59 -0.63 -1.79 -1.68
CA GLY A 59 -1.36 -2.13 -2.90
C GLY A 59 -0.41 -2.76 -3.93
N LEU A 60 -0.97 -3.21 -5.05
CA LEU A 60 -0.23 -3.76 -6.18
C LEU A 60 -0.29 -2.81 -7.38
N ASP A 61 0.87 -2.53 -7.96
CA ASP A 61 1.05 -1.71 -9.17
C ASP A 61 2.12 -2.38 -10.05
N ASP A 62 1.67 -3.25 -10.96
CA ASP A 62 2.53 -4.00 -11.88
C ASP A 62 2.83 -3.26 -13.20
N GLY A 63 2.31 -2.04 -13.36
CA GLY A 63 2.42 -1.25 -14.58
C GLY A 63 1.66 -1.80 -15.80
N ILE A 64 0.94 -2.93 -15.66
CA ILE A 64 0.14 -3.55 -16.72
C ILE A 64 -1.33 -3.17 -16.55
N LYS A 65 -1.85 -3.31 -15.32
CA LYS A 65 -3.25 -2.96 -15.00
C LYS A 65 -3.37 -2.40 -13.59
N GLN A 66 -4.40 -1.58 -13.39
CA GLN A 66 -4.69 -1.09 -12.04
C GLN A 66 -5.34 -2.19 -11.20
N HIS A 67 -4.89 -2.31 -9.95
CA HIS A 67 -5.47 -3.22 -8.96
C HIS A 67 -6.04 -2.44 -7.76
N PRO A 68 -7.09 -1.61 -7.97
CA PRO A 68 -7.54 -0.62 -6.98
C PRO A 68 -8.06 -1.22 -5.66
N HIS A 69 -8.41 -2.51 -5.66
CA HIS A 69 -8.95 -3.22 -4.49
C HIS A 69 -8.03 -4.33 -3.97
N TRP A 70 -6.88 -4.52 -4.61
CA TRP A 70 -5.87 -5.46 -4.13
C TRP A 70 -5.13 -4.81 -2.97
N GLU A 71 -5.08 -5.51 -1.83
CA GLU A 71 -4.42 -5.02 -0.64
C GLU A 71 -3.70 -6.15 0.09
N LEU A 72 -2.51 -5.83 0.60
CA LEU A 72 -1.74 -6.64 1.53
C LEU A 72 -1.55 -5.84 2.81
N GLY A 73 -1.97 -6.37 3.94
CA GLY A 73 -1.74 -5.75 5.23
C GLY A 73 -0.88 -6.60 6.13
N ILE A 74 0.07 -5.95 6.80
CA ILE A 74 0.97 -6.59 7.75
C ILE A 74 0.79 -5.91 9.10
N THR A 75 0.39 -6.67 10.11
CA THR A 75 0.14 -6.21 11.48
C THR A 75 1.23 -6.72 12.40
N GLY A 76 1.70 -5.89 13.34
CA GLY A 76 2.72 -6.28 14.31
C GLY A 76 4.15 -6.01 13.84
N ALA A 77 5.11 -6.65 14.49
CA ALA A 77 6.54 -6.43 14.25
C ALA A 77 7.00 -7.15 12.97
N ILE A 78 7.17 -6.40 11.88
CA ILE A 78 7.65 -6.95 10.61
C ILE A 78 9.10 -7.43 10.77
N PRO A 79 9.43 -8.70 10.46
CA PRO A 79 10.80 -9.20 10.54
C PRO A 79 11.75 -8.43 9.61
N ASP A 80 13.02 -8.28 10.01
CA ASP A 80 14.01 -7.51 9.26
C ASP A 80 14.23 -8.01 7.83
N GLU A 81 14.16 -9.33 7.63
CA GLU A 81 14.25 -9.95 6.30
C GLU A 81 13.16 -9.41 5.36
N LEU A 82 11.91 -9.37 5.84
CA LEU A 82 10.77 -8.88 5.07
C LEU A 82 10.80 -7.35 4.94
N SER A 83 11.18 -6.64 6.00
CA SER A 83 11.23 -5.17 5.99
C SER A 83 12.23 -4.62 4.96
N SER A 84 13.29 -5.38 4.66
CA SER A 84 14.28 -5.03 3.64
C SER A 84 13.75 -5.13 2.20
N LEU A 85 12.74 -5.99 1.97
CA LEU A 85 12.14 -6.24 0.67
C LEU A 85 10.91 -5.36 0.41
N LEU A 86 10.20 -4.97 1.47
CA LEU A 86 9.00 -4.15 1.36
C LEU A 86 9.32 -2.73 0.90
N PRO A 87 8.43 -2.12 0.09
CA PRO A 87 8.56 -0.73 -0.31
C PRO A 87 8.44 0.16 0.92
N LYS A 88 9.37 1.10 1.07
CA LYS A 88 9.35 2.07 2.17
C LYS A 88 8.20 3.04 2.00
N ALA A 89 7.69 3.54 3.12
CA ALA A 89 6.75 4.65 3.13
C ALA A 89 7.35 5.85 2.40
N LYS A 90 6.83 6.17 1.21
CA LYS A 90 7.17 7.40 0.52
C LYS A 90 6.47 8.55 1.24
N LYS A 91 7.24 9.57 1.66
CA LYS A 91 6.66 10.82 2.15
C LYS A 91 5.82 11.44 1.02
N PRO A 92 4.59 11.91 1.26
CA PRO A 92 3.82 12.62 0.25
C PRO A 92 4.63 13.86 -0.15
N MET A 93 5.07 13.90 -1.41
CA MET A 93 5.94 14.97 -1.93
C MET A 93 5.14 16.22 -2.33
N PHE A 94 3.80 16.15 -2.29
CA PHE A 94 2.90 17.25 -2.63
C PHE A 94 2.06 17.61 -1.40
N SER A 95 2.49 18.63 -0.65
CA SER A 95 1.62 19.21 0.39
C SER A 95 1.47 20.73 0.30
N ASN A 96 2.41 21.47 -0.30
CA ASN A 96 2.37 22.94 -0.19
C ASN A 96 2.13 23.66 -1.52
N ILE A 97 2.63 23.15 -2.65
CA ILE A 97 2.56 23.86 -3.94
C ILE A 97 1.12 23.87 -4.51
N GLY A 98 0.41 22.74 -4.45
CA GLY A 98 -0.97 22.66 -4.93
C GLY A 98 -1.95 23.52 -4.11
N MET A 99 -1.75 23.58 -2.79
CA MET A 99 -2.56 24.41 -1.90
C MET A 99 -2.33 25.92 -2.14
N LEU A 100 -1.08 26.33 -2.38
CA LEU A 100 -0.75 27.72 -2.72
C LEU A 100 -1.40 28.15 -4.04
N LEU A 101 -1.36 27.30 -5.08
CA LEU A 101 -2.01 27.61 -6.36
C LEU A 101 -3.53 27.78 -6.20
N ILE A 102 -4.19 26.90 -5.45
CA ILE A 102 -5.63 27.02 -5.16
C ILE A 102 -5.93 28.31 -4.40
N ALA A 103 -5.13 28.64 -3.38
CA ALA A 103 -5.32 29.86 -2.60
C ALA A 103 -5.19 31.14 -3.43
N PHE A 104 -4.18 31.23 -4.32
CA PHE A 104 -4.01 32.37 -5.22
C PHE A 104 -5.16 32.48 -6.24
N LEU A 105 -5.64 31.35 -6.75
CA LEU A 105 -6.75 31.32 -7.71
C LEU A 105 -8.06 31.79 -7.05
N CYS A 106 -8.33 31.36 -5.82
CA CYS A 106 -9.46 31.88 -5.03
C CYS A 106 -9.36 33.38 -4.77
N LEU A 107 -8.17 33.88 -4.40
CA LEU A 107 -7.94 35.31 -4.14
C LEU A 107 -8.13 36.17 -5.41
N GLY A 108 -7.69 35.68 -6.57
CA GLY A 108 -7.85 36.37 -7.85
C GLY A 108 -9.32 36.50 -8.27
N ILE A 109 -10.12 35.43 -8.06
CA ILE A 109 -11.55 35.44 -8.37
C ILE A 109 -12.31 36.42 -7.46
N THR A 110 -12.03 36.45 -6.15
CA THR A 110 -12.70 37.40 -5.25
C THR A 110 -12.33 38.84 -5.54
N TYR A 111 -11.06 39.10 -5.93
CA TYR A 111 -10.62 40.44 -6.32
C TYR A 111 -11.28 40.93 -7.61
N MET A 112 -11.41 40.06 -8.62
CA MET A 112 -12.09 40.41 -9.87
C MET A 112 -13.62 40.48 -9.75
N GLY A 113 -14.23 39.72 -8.84
CA GLY A 113 -15.67 39.79 -8.58
C GLY A 113 -16.10 40.96 -7.70
N ALA A 114 -15.15 41.67 -7.08
CA ALA A 114 -15.39 42.82 -6.21
C ALA A 114 -15.17 44.19 -6.91
N THR A 115 -14.76 44.19 -8.17
CA THR A 115 -14.68 45.36 -9.07
C THR A 115 -15.86 45.38 -10.03
#